data_AF-A0A9D4I3V0-F1
#
_entry.id   AF-A0A9D4I3V0-F1
#
_cell.length_a   1.000
_cell.length_b   1.000
_cell.length_c   1.000
_cell.angle_alpha   90.00
_cell.angle_beta   90.00
_cell.angle_gamma   90.00
#
_symmetry.space_group_name_H-M   'P 1'
#
loop_
_entity.id
_entity.type
_entity.pdbx_description
1 polymer ?
#
loop_
_entity_poly.entity_id
_entity_poly.type
_entity_poly.pdbx_seq_one_letter_code
_entity_poly.pdbx_strand_id
1 'polypeptide(L)'
;MCRLSGLIRDGTFCLDWIFRDGTFCLDWIFRDGTFCLDWIIRDSTFCLDMIIRDGTFCLDWIFRDGTFCLDWIIRDGTFCLDWIIRDGTFCLDWIIRDGTFCLDWNFRDGTFCLD
;
A
#
# COMPACT_ATOMS: atom_id res chain seq x y z
N MET A 1 -1.23 5.60 -18.86
CA MET A 1 -1.87 5.66 -17.54
C MET A 1 -2.82 4.48 -17.40
N CYS A 2 -2.57 3.59 -16.45
CA CYS A 2 -3.42 2.44 -16.15
C CYS A 2 -4.19 2.70 -14.84
N ARG A 3 -5.46 2.34 -14.78
CA ARG A 3 -6.29 2.46 -13.57
C ARG A 3 -6.94 1.12 -13.25
N LEU A 4 -6.81 0.70 -12.00
CA LEU A 4 -7.42 -0.54 -11.50
C LEU A 4 -8.16 -0.25 -10.20
N SER A 5 -9.38 -0.78 -10.09
CA SER A 5 -10.16 -0.65 -8.87
C SER A 5 -10.71 -2.00 -8.42
N GLY A 6 -10.73 -2.26 -7.12
CA GLY A 6 -11.19 -3.51 -6.55
C GLY A 6 -12.05 -3.33 -5.30
N LEU A 7 -13.05 -4.21 -5.14
CA LEU A 7 -13.78 -4.37 -3.88
C LEU A 7 -13.72 -5.83 -3.48
N ILE A 8 -13.07 -6.11 -2.35
CA ILE A 8 -13.13 -7.42 -1.71
C ILE A 8 -13.92 -7.30 -0.41
N ARG A 9 -14.89 -8.21 -0.24
CA ARG A 9 -15.86 -8.12 0.85
C ARG A 9 -15.60 -9.04 2.02
N ASP A 10 -15.28 -10.30 1.76
CA ASP A 10 -15.11 -11.30 2.80
C ASP A 10 -14.17 -12.40 2.33
N GLY A 11 -13.32 -12.88 3.24
CA GLY A 11 -12.54 -14.10 3.04
C GLY A 11 -11.04 -13.94 3.25
N THR A 12 -10.28 -14.91 2.73
CA THR A 12 -8.82 -14.93 2.80
C THR A 12 -8.24 -14.81 1.41
N PHE A 13 -7.40 -13.80 1.19
CA PHE A 13 -6.82 -13.52 -0.13
C PHE A 13 -5.32 -13.32 -0.03
N CYS A 14 -4.61 -13.85 -1.02
CA CYS A 14 -3.22 -13.53 -1.30
C CYS A 14 -3.16 -12.89 -2.68
N LEU A 15 -2.66 -11.67 -2.76
CA LEU A 15 -2.58 -10.91 -4.01
C LEU A 15 -1.16 -10.39 -4.18
N ASP A 16 -0.64 -10.48 -5.40
CA ASP A 16 0.70 -10.05 -5.78
C ASP A 16 0.57 -9.17 -7.03
N TRP A 17 1.17 -7.97 -6.97
CA TRP A 17 1.21 -7.05 -8.08
C TRP A 17 2.61 -6.55 -8.39
N ILE A 18 2.91 -6.51 -9.70
CA ILE A 18 4.16 -5.97 -10.22
C ILE A 18 3.85 -4.87 -11.23
N PHE A 19 4.36 -3.68 -10.97
CA PHE A 19 4.27 -2.51 -11.86
C PHE A 19 5.66 -2.06 -12.29
N ARG A 20 5.82 -1.79 -13.58
CA ARG A 20 7.07 -1.35 -14.20
C ARG A 20 6.79 -0.29 -15.26
N ASP A 21 7.67 0.69 -15.34
CA ASP A 21 7.77 1.64 -16.45
C ASP A 21 6.43 2.30 -16.81
N GLY A 22 5.87 3.10 -15.91
CA GLY A 22 4.62 3.78 -16.24
C GLY A 22 3.96 4.60 -15.16
N THR A 23 2.71 4.96 -15.45
CA THR A 23 1.83 5.69 -14.53
C THR A 23 0.63 4.83 -14.18
N PHE A 24 0.46 4.54 -12.90
CA PHE A 24 -0.57 3.65 -12.37
C PHE A 24 -1.35 4.34 -11.26
N CYS A 25 -2.66 4.14 -11.24
CA CYS A 25 -3.50 4.54 -10.11
C CYS A 25 -4.38 3.37 -9.69
N LEU A 26 -4.37 3.06 -8.40
CA LEU A 26 -5.18 2.02 -7.82
C LEU A 26 -6.12 2.56 -6.74
N ASP A 27 -7.31 1.97 -6.70
CA ASP A 27 -8.34 2.26 -5.69
C ASP A 27 -8.93 0.93 -5.19
N TRP A 28 -8.65 0.58 -3.94
CA TRP A 28 -9.06 -0.70 -3.38
C TRP A 28 -9.79 -0.56 -2.07
N ILE A 29 -10.90 -1.30 -1.96
CA ILE A 29 -11.67 -1.42 -0.73
C ILE A 29 -11.63 -2.87 -0.27
N PHE A 30 -11.09 -3.08 0.92
CA PHE A 30 -11.08 -4.37 1.61
C PHE A 30 -12.00 -4.33 2.83
N ARG A 31 -12.79 -5.39 2.97
CA ARG A 31 -13.67 -5.60 4.13
C ARG A 31 -13.46 -7.00 4.67
N ASP A 32 -13.64 -7.11 5.98
CA ASP A 32 -13.90 -8.30 6.76
C ASP A 32 -13.12 -9.54 6.29
N GLY A 33 -11.81 -9.58 6.53
CA GLY A 33 -11.01 -10.71 6.07
C GLY A 33 -9.57 -10.78 6.52
N THR A 34 -8.84 -11.73 5.93
CA THR A 34 -7.39 -11.86 6.10
C THR A 34 -6.72 -11.69 4.75
N PHE A 35 -5.78 -10.75 4.66
CA PHE A 35 -5.16 -10.35 3.41
C PHE A 35 -3.64 -10.38 3.51
N CYS A 36 -3.01 -11.04 2.55
CA CYS A 36 -1.58 -10.95 2.31
C CYS A 36 -1.37 -10.27 0.96
N LEU A 37 -0.86 -9.04 0.96
CA LEU A 37 -0.63 -8.30 -0.27
C LEU A 37 0.86 -8.02 -0.45
N ASP A 38 1.39 -8.33 -1.63
CA ASP A 38 2.77 -8.03 -2.04
C ASP A 38 2.75 -7.12 -3.26
N TRP A 39 3.59 -6.08 -3.23
CA TRP A 39 3.65 -5.04 -4.24
C TRP A 39 5.09 -4.72 -4.61
N ILE A 40 5.41 -4.85 -5.89
CA ILE A 40 6.70 -4.44 -6.44
C ILE A 40 6.48 -3.39 -7.52
N ILE A 41 6.95 -2.17 -7.26
CA ILE A 41 6.78 -1.04 -8.17
C ILE A 41 8.16 -0.46 -8.51
N ARG A 42 8.44 -0.34 -9.81
CA ARG A 42 9.73 0.13 -10.33
C ARG A 42 9.56 1.15 -11.44
N ASP A 43 10.41 2.17 -11.46
CA ASP A 43 10.53 3.10 -12.59
C ASP A 43 9.18 3.74 -12.94
N SER A 44 8.41 4.13 -11.91
CA SER A 44 6.99 4.44 -12.05
C SER A 44 6.54 5.67 -11.28
N THR A 45 5.49 6.31 -11.78
CA THR A 45 4.61 7.18 -11.00
C THR A 45 3.40 6.36 -10.55
N PHE A 46 3.21 6.19 -9.25
CA PHE A 46 2.18 5.30 -8.71
C PHE A 46 1.36 6.03 -7.66
N CYS A 47 0.04 5.90 -7.77
CA CYS A 47 -0.90 6.37 -6.77
C CYS A 47 -1.76 5.22 -6.26
N LEU A 48 -1.94 5.12 -4.95
CA LEU A 48 -2.84 4.18 -4.32
C LEU A 48 -3.77 4.91 -3.37
N ASP A 49 -5.05 4.62 -3.48
CA ASP A 49 -6.03 4.84 -2.42
C ASP A 49 -6.47 3.46 -1.93
N MET A 50 -6.34 3.23 -0.62
CA MET A 50 -6.77 1.98 -0.02
C MET A 50 -7.61 2.21 1.23
N ILE A 51 -8.82 1.65 1.21
CA ILE A 51 -9.76 1.68 2.33
C ILE A 51 -9.90 0.27 2.92
N ILE A 52 -9.59 0.15 4.20
CA ILE A 52 -9.70 -1.09 4.96
C ILE A 52 -10.70 -0.89 6.11
N ARG A 53 -11.69 -1.77 6.18
CA ARG A 53 -12.74 -1.68 7.20
C ARG A 53 -12.50 -2.54 8.42
N ASP A 54 -12.20 -3.82 8.24
CA ASP A 54 -11.94 -4.76 9.32
C ASP A 54 -11.09 -5.91 8.79
N GLY A 55 -10.26 -6.52 9.64
CA GLY A 55 -9.50 -7.71 9.29
C GLY A 55 -8.05 -7.76 9.77
N THR A 56 -7.32 -8.73 9.24
CA THR A 56 -5.88 -8.90 9.45
C THR A 56 -5.15 -8.74 8.13
N PHE A 57 -4.15 -7.86 8.08
CA PHE A 57 -3.42 -7.53 6.86
C PHE A 57 -1.93 -7.69 7.08
N CYS A 58 -1.29 -8.43 6.18
CA CYS A 58 0.15 -8.50 6.03
C CYS A 58 0.50 -7.89 4.67
N LEU A 59 1.19 -6.76 4.67
CA LEU A 59 1.46 -6.00 3.45
C LEU A 59 2.97 -5.80 3.33
N ASP A 60 3.51 -6.21 2.18
CA ASP A 60 4.90 -5.99 1.79
C ASP A 60 4.93 -5.09 0.55
N TRP A 61 5.72 -4.04 0.62
CA TRP A 61 5.86 -3.07 -0.46
C TRP A 61 7.32 -2.79 -0.78
N ILE A 62 7.65 -2.93 -2.06
CA ILE A 62 8.96 -2.58 -2.61
C ILE A 62 8.78 -1.51 -3.68
N PHE A 63 9.26 -0.31 -3.38
CA PHE A 63 9.31 0.84 -4.29
C PHE A 63 10.74 1.12 -4.72
N ARG A 64 10.95 1.27 -6.03
CA ARG A 64 12.24 1.69 -6.60
C ARG A 64 12.05 2.73 -7.68
N ASP A 65 12.88 3.77 -7.66
CA ASP A 65 13.08 4.70 -8.77
C ASP A 65 11.74 5.31 -9.23
N GLY A 66 11.21 6.28 -8.49
CA GLY A 66 9.91 6.84 -8.88
C GLY A 66 9.28 7.87 -7.97
N THR A 67 8.00 8.11 -8.22
CA THR A 67 7.15 8.98 -7.41
C THR A 67 5.92 8.20 -6.94
N PHE A 68 5.75 8.11 -5.64
CA PHE A 68 4.78 7.25 -4.99
C PHE A 68 3.91 8.10 -4.05
N CYS A 69 2.59 8.06 -4.24
CA CYS A 69 1.64 8.72 -3.35
C CYS A 69 0.63 7.68 -2.88
N LEU A 70 0.54 7.46 -1.57
CA LEU A 70 -0.34 6.45 -1.02
C LEU A 70 -1.21 7.05 0.09
N ASP A 71 -2.51 6.85 -0.05
CA ASP A 71 -3.53 7.26 0.91
C ASP A 71 -4.20 6.00 1.48
N TRP A 72 -4.23 5.92 2.80
CA TRP A 72 -4.66 4.74 3.54
C TRP A 72 -5.68 5.13 4.60
N ILE A 73 -6.88 4.57 4.48
CA ILE A 73 -7.94 4.73 5.48
C ILE A 73 -8.22 3.38 6.12
N ILE A 74 -7.92 3.28 7.42
CA ILE A 74 -8.04 2.05 8.20
C ILE A 74 -9.00 2.28 9.36
N ARG A 75 -10.06 1.47 9.43
CA ARG A 75 -11.04 1.53 10.52
C ARG A 75 -10.71 0.62 11.69
N ASP A 76 -10.62 -0.68 11.45
CA ASP A 76 -10.40 -1.70 12.47
C ASP A 76 -9.46 -2.78 11.92
N GLY A 77 -8.62 -3.38 12.78
CA GLY A 77 -7.85 -4.58 12.41
C GLY A 77 -6.45 -4.72 13.00
N THR A 78 -5.73 -5.72 12.51
CA THR A 78 -4.31 -5.96 12.81
C THR A 78 -3.50 -5.86 11.53
N PHE A 79 -2.42 -5.08 11.57
CA PHE A 79 -1.60 -4.74 10.41
C PHE A 79 -0.13 -5.04 10.67
N CYS A 80 0.47 -5.83 9.79
CA CYS A 80 1.90 -6.01 9.68
C CYS A 80 2.36 -5.46 8.34
N LEU A 81 3.18 -4.43 8.38
CA LEU A 81 3.49 -3.58 7.24
C LEU A 81 5.01 -3.49 7.09
N ASP A 82 5.53 -3.99 5.97
CA ASP A 82 6.94 -3.90 5.60
C ASP A 82 7.10 -3.07 4.32
N TRP A 83 8.02 -2.13 4.37
CA TRP A 83 8.20 -1.10 3.35
C TRP A 83 9.67 -0.94 3.02
N ILE A 84 10.02 -1.21 1.77
CA ILE A 84 11.35 -0.96 1.22
C ILE A 84 11.23 0.09 0.13
N ILE A 85 11.84 1.26 0.37
CA ILE A 85 11.86 2.36 -0.59
C ILE A 85 13.30 2.66 -0.96
N ARG A 86 13.57 2.69 -2.27
CA ARG A 86 14.87 3.06 -2.82
C ARG A 86 14.69 4.11 -3.90
N ASP A 87 15.46 5.19 -3.80
CA ASP A 87 15.62 6.19 -4.84
C ASP A 87 14.27 6.74 -5.34
N GLY A 88 13.78 7.84 -4.76
CA GLY A 88 12.54 8.43 -5.25
C GLY A 88 11.89 9.45 -4.33
N THR A 89 10.67 9.85 -4.69
CA THR A 89 9.80 10.67 -3.86
C THR A 89 8.64 9.84 -3.39
N PHE A 90 8.42 9.83 -2.08
CA PHE A 90 7.37 9.05 -1.44
C PHE A 90 6.54 9.94 -0.53
N CYS A 91 5.23 9.92 -0.73
CA CYS A 91 4.24 10.62 0.09
C CYS A 91 3.24 9.61 0.63
N LEU A 92 2.95 9.73 1.93
CA LEU A 92 2.10 8.83 2.67
C LEU A 92 1.13 9.60 3.54
N ASP A 93 -0.15 9.27 3.48
CA ASP A 93 -1.20 9.81 4.35
C ASP A 93 -2.04 8.68 4.94
N TRP A 94 -2.12 8.64 6.27
CA TRP A 94 -2.74 7.54 7.03
C TRP A 94 -3.81 8.05 7.98
N ILE A 95 -5.04 7.59 7.77
CA ILE A 95 -6.15 7.79 8.70
C ILE A 95 -6.46 6.46 9.38
N ILE A 96 -6.09 6.34 10.65
CA ILE A 96 -6.34 5.15 11.47
C ILE A 96 -7.34 5.49 12.57
N ARG A 97 -8.37 4.65 12.72
CA ARG A 97 -9.31 4.75 13.84
C ARG A 97 -8.95 3.81 14.99
N ASP A 98 -8.97 2.50 14.76
CA ASP A 98 -8.76 1.48 15.77
C ASP A 98 -7.94 0.31 15.17
N GLY A 99 -6.99 -0.26 15.92
CA GLY A 99 -6.21 -1.39 15.43
C GLY A 99 -4.81 -1.52 16.03
N THR A 100 -4.15 -2.64 15.72
CA THR A 100 -2.76 -2.91 16.13
C THR A 100 -1.85 -2.88 14.90
N PHE A 101 -0.73 -2.18 15.01
CA PHE A 101 0.21 -1.97 13.91
C PHE A 101 1.62 -2.42 14.27
N CYS A 102 2.21 -3.19 13.38
CA CYS A 102 3.64 -3.46 13.32
C CYS A 102 4.15 -2.87 12.01
N LEU A 103 5.10 -1.95 12.11
CA LEU A 103 5.65 -1.19 10.99
C LEU A 103 7.16 -1.43 10.92
N ASP A 104 7.64 -1.86 9.76
CA ASP A 104 9.05 -1.84 9.41
C ASP A 104 9.24 -0.99 8.14
N TRP A 105 10.25 -0.12 8.19
CA TRP A 105 10.55 0.83 7.13
C TRP A 105 12.05 0.83 6.83
N ASN A 106 12.38 0.52 5.59
CA ASN A 106 13.72 0.66 5.04
C ASN A 106 13.71 1.72 3.94
N PHE A 107 14.21 2.92 4.26
CA PHE A 107 14.36 4.00 3.30
C PHE A 107 15.83 4.18 2.94
N ARG A 108 16.14 4.14 1.64
CA ARG A 108 17.47 4.47 1.12
C ARG A 108 17.32 5.44 -0.03
N ASP A 109 17.92 6.62 0.13
CA ASP A 109 18.08 7.65 -0.90
C ASP A 109 16.74 8.15 -1.48
N GLY A 110 16.48 9.47 -1.38
CA GLY A 110 15.23 10.06 -1.84
C GLY A 110 14.58 11.01 -0.84
N THR A 111 13.31 11.33 -1.07
CA THR A 111 12.49 12.21 -0.21
C THR A 111 11.28 11.45 0.30
N PHE A 112 11.05 11.52 1.61
CA PHE A 112 9.88 10.94 2.28
C PHE A 112 9.06 12.05 2.94
N CYS A 113 7.78 12.10 2.63
CA CYS A 113 6.79 12.98 3.23
C CYS A 113 5.71 12.12 3.89
N LEU A 114 5.36 12.46 5.13
CA LEU A 114 4.29 11.85 5.89
C LEU A 114 3.34 12.96 6.34
N ASP A 115 2.05 12.78 6.08
CA ASP A 115 0.94 13.57 6.64
C ASP A 115 0.15 12.69 7.63
#